data_AF-A0A1H6JQX7-F1
#
_entry.id   AF-A0A1H6JQX7-F1
#
_cell.length_a   1.000
_cell.length_b   1.000
_cell.length_c   1.000
_cell.angle_alpha   90.00
_cell.angle_beta   90.00
_cell.angle_gamma   90.00
#
_symmetry.space_group_name_H-M   'P 1'
#
loop_
_entity.id
_entity.type
_entity.pdbx_description
1 polymer ?
#
loop_
_entity_poly.entity_id
_entity_poly.type
_entity_poly.pdbx_seq_one_letter_code
_entity_poly.pdbx_strand_id
1 'polypeptide(L)'
;MLSKINGTFNAILNNWPMQVNLLYLTAVGITEQLLNLLWVFALKINIKKHIRQVPEFEHMLYEDGVHVIKIWFSITKDEQLKRFESRMTDNLKKWKLSPVDIEGQKMWDIYTKYKEQMFNKTHTSFCPWTIIQTNDKKTARLESIRHVLSQFDYDDKIKTKRIATDPNIVIRYNRSILAD
;
A
#
# COMPACT_ATOMS: atom_id res chain seq x y z
N MET A 1 24.50 -3.02 14.91
CA MET A 1 23.04 -3.25 14.87
C MET A 1 22.48 -3.29 13.44
N LEU A 2 23.11 -2.61 12.47
CA LEU A 2 22.70 -2.57 11.05
C LEU A 2 22.98 -3.85 10.24
N SER A 3 23.71 -4.84 10.76
CA SER A 3 24.12 -6.03 9.99
C SER A 3 23.07 -7.15 9.87
N LYS A 4 21.88 -7.00 10.49
CA LYS A 4 20.83 -8.05 10.52
C LYS A 4 19.67 -7.82 9.56
N ILE A 5 19.68 -6.72 8.82
CA ILE A 5 18.64 -6.38 7.86
C ILE A 5 18.96 -7.10 6.54
N ASN A 6 18.06 -7.98 6.09
CA ASN A 6 18.23 -8.77 4.85
C ASN A 6 18.53 -7.86 3.65
N GLY A 7 19.29 -8.37 2.66
CA GLY A 7 19.78 -7.62 1.50
C GLY A 7 18.75 -6.78 0.73
N THR A 8 17.47 -7.18 0.75
CA THR A 8 16.36 -6.42 0.13
C THR A 8 16.14 -5.05 0.77
N PHE A 9 16.23 -4.94 2.10
CA PHE A 9 16.05 -3.69 2.82
C PHE A 9 17.33 -2.85 2.79
N ASN A 10 18.51 -3.49 2.71
CA ASN A 10 19.77 -2.77 2.51
C ASN A 10 19.79 -2.03 1.17
N ALA A 11 19.18 -2.56 0.11
CA ALA A 11 19.03 -1.84 -1.15
C ALA A 11 18.16 -0.57 -1.01
N ILE A 12 17.15 -0.59 -0.14
CA ILE A 12 16.30 0.56 0.15
C ILE A 12 17.08 1.61 0.97
N LEU A 13 17.81 1.17 2.00
CA LEU A 13 18.63 2.03 2.84
C LEU A 13 19.78 2.68 2.06
N ASN A 14 20.45 1.92 1.18
CA ASN A 14 21.59 2.41 0.41
C ASN A 14 21.21 3.45 -0.64
N ASN A 15 19.96 3.44 -1.12
CA ASN A 15 19.45 4.43 -2.06
C ASN A 15 18.64 5.53 -1.35
N TRP A 16 18.66 5.60 -0.02
CA TRP A 16 17.89 6.57 0.75
C TRP A 16 18.55 7.96 0.70
N PRO A 17 17.88 8.99 0.14
CA PRO A 17 18.38 10.34 0.25
C PRO A 17 18.29 10.78 1.71
N MET A 18 19.42 11.15 2.33
CA MET A 18 19.54 11.57 3.74
C MET A 18 18.64 12.75 4.18
N GLN A 19 17.81 13.31 3.29
CA GLN A 19 17.01 14.51 3.51
C GLN A 19 15.48 14.28 3.37
N VAL A 20 15.03 13.05 3.10
CA VAL A 20 13.61 12.73 2.94
C VAL A 20 13.08 12.03 4.19
N ASN A 21 12.23 12.71 4.96
CA ASN A 21 11.60 12.19 6.19
C ASN A 21 10.23 11.53 5.96
N LEU A 22 9.80 11.39 4.71
CA LEU A 22 8.50 10.82 4.32
C LEU A 22 8.69 9.65 3.37
N LEU A 23 8.28 8.45 3.82
CA LEU A 23 8.17 7.28 2.95
C LEU A 23 6.73 7.07 2.52
N TYR A 24 6.47 7.22 1.22
CA TYR A 24 5.15 6.97 0.64
C TYR A 24 5.12 5.58 -0.01
N LEU A 25 4.43 4.64 0.63
CA LEU A 25 4.22 3.30 0.08
C LEU A 25 2.77 3.19 -0.42
N THR A 26 2.57 3.29 -1.73
CA THR A 26 1.26 3.06 -2.35
C THR A 26 1.13 1.69 -2.93
N ALA A 27 0.06 1.00 -2.56
CA ALA A 27 -0.25 -0.29 -3.14
C ALA A 27 -0.79 -0.27 -4.59
N VAL A 28 -0.96 0.88 -5.25
CA VAL A 28 -1.41 0.90 -6.67
C VAL A 28 -0.32 0.38 -7.62
N GLY A 29 0.96 0.64 -7.32
CA GLY A 29 2.10 0.07 -8.05
C GLY A 29 2.52 -1.31 -7.52
N ILE A 30 1.84 -1.75 -6.47
CA ILE A 30 2.10 -3.03 -5.82
C ILE A 30 1.31 -4.15 -6.52
N THR A 31 0.48 -3.94 -7.56
CA THR A 31 0.06 -5.10 -8.35
C THR A 31 1.24 -5.66 -9.13
N GLU A 32 1.99 -4.90 -9.92
CA GLU A 32 3.14 -5.48 -10.63
C GLU A 32 4.29 -5.89 -9.69
N GLN A 33 4.49 -5.17 -8.58
CA GLN A 33 5.53 -5.48 -7.60
C GLN A 33 5.13 -6.48 -6.51
N LEU A 34 3.89 -6.58 -6.00
CA LEU A 34 3.41 -7.73 -5.21
C LEU A 34 3.09 -8.93 -6.08
N LEU A 35 2.77 -8.78 -7.36
CA LEU A 35 2.54 -9.91 -8.25
C LEU A 35 3.87 -10.48 -8.73
N ASN A 36 4.88 -9.66 -9.05
CA ASN A 36 6.25 -10.13 -9.14
C ASN A 36 6.84 -10.51 -7.77
N LEU A 37 6.51 -9.87 -6.63
CA LEU A 37 6.94 -10.39 -5.32
C LEU A 37 6.27 -11.73 -5.05
N LEU A 38 4.97 -11.89 -5.27
CA LEU A 38 4.23 -13.13 -4.99
C LEU A 38 4.63 -14.21 -5.98
N TRP A 39 4.80 -13.92 -7.27
CA TRP A 39 5.21 -14.90 -8.28
C TRP A 39 6.72 -15.19 -8.28
N VAL A 40 7.59 -14.18 -8.17
CA VAL A 40 9.06 -14.37 -8.09
C VAL A 40 9.49 -14.84 -6.69
N PHE A 41 8.82 -14.45 -5.60
CA PHE A 41 9.14 -14.98 -4.26
C PHE A 41 8.46 -16.30 -3.94
N ALA A 42 7.28 -16.63 -4.48
CA ALA A 42 6.68 -17.96 -4.26
C ALA A 42 7.61 -19.09 -4.74
N LEU A 43 8.52 -18.81 -5.68
CA LEU A 43 9.49 -19.79 -6.17
C LEU A 43 10.82 -19.84 -5.41
N LYS A 44 11.22 -18.82 -4.62
CA LYS A 44 12.57 -18.80 -3.99
C LYS A 44 12.72 -18.16 -2.61
N ILE A 45 11.72 -17.49 -2.02
CA ILE A 45 11.87 -16.82 -0.72
C ILE A 45 10.63 -17.02 0.17
N ASN A 46 10.86 -17.37 1.43
CA ASN A 46 9.80 -17.63 2.42
C ASN A 46 9.03 -16.35 2.77
N ILE A 47 7.87 -16.13 2.15
CA ILE A 47 6.94 -15.00 2.38
C ILE A 47 6.67 -14.77 3.87
N LYS A 48 6.57 -15.84 4.66
CA LYS A 48 6.32 -15.76 6.11
C LYS A 48 7.46 -15.05 6.85
N LYS A 49 8.71 -15.22 6.40
CA LYS A 49 9.88 -14.55 6.98
C LYS A 49 9.84 -13.04 6.73
N HIS A 50 9.50 -12.63 5.51
CA HIS A 50 9.43 -11.20 5.16
C HIS A 50 8.30 -10.49 5.91
N ILE A 51 7.10 -11.07 5.95
CA ILE A 51 5.97 -10.48 6.67
C ILE A 51 6.30 -10.29 8.17
N ARG A 52 7.12 -11.18 8.75
CA ARG A 52 7.58 -11.05 10.15
C ARG A 52 8.59 -9.91 10.34
N GLN A 53 9.43 -9.64 9.36
CA GLN A 53 10.49 -8.61 9.44
C GLN A 53 10.00 -7.20 9.15
N VAL A 54 8.91 -7.04 8.39
CA VAL A 54 8.36 -5.73 8.03
C VAL A 54 8.06 -4.84 9.26
N PRO A 55 7.36 -5.32 10.31
CA PRO A 55 7.10 -4.50 11.50
C PRO A 55 8.38 -4.09 12.23
N GLU A 56 9.39 -4.96 12.27
CA GLU A 56 10.69 -4.65 12.90
C GLU A 56 11.40 -3.52 12.12
N PHE A 57 11.37 -3.59 10.79
CA PHE A 57 11.93 -2.54 9.94
C PHE A 57 11.15 -1.21 10.05
N GLU A 58 9.83 -1.26 10.04
CA GLU A 58 8.98 -0.07 10.24
C GLU A 58 9.22 0.57 11.61
N HIS A 59 9.46 -0.24 12.65
CA HIS A 59 9.80 0.26 13.98
C HIS A 59 11.14 0.98 13.98
N MET A 60 12.15 0.45 13.29
CA MET A 60 13.45 1.14 13.17
C MET A 60 13.30 2.51 12.51
N LEU A 61 12.54 2.60 11.41
CA LEU A 61 12.26 3.87 10.74
C LEU A 61 11.53 4.86 11.67
N TYR A 62 10.56 4.35 12.44
CA TYR A 62 9.82 5.16 13.39
C TYR A 62 10.73 5.74 14.50
N GLU A 63 11.62 4.92 15.06
CA GLU A 63 12.61 5.36 16.06
C GLU A 63 13.60 6.40 15.51
N ASP A 64 13.95 6.28 14.22
CA ASP A 64 14.79 7.26 13.51
C ASP A 64 14.02 8.55 13.13
N GLY A 65 12.75 8.69 13.54
CA GLY A 65 11.92 9.86 13.28
C GLY A 65 11.33 9.94 11.86
N VAL A 66 11.35 8.83 11.11
CA VAL A 66 10.78 8.78 9.76
C VAL A 66 9.28 8.52 9.83
N HIS A 67 8.50 9.39 9.17
CA HIS A 67 7.06 9.20 9.06
C HIS A 67 6.74 8.23 7.91
N VAL A 68 6.21 7.05 8.27
CA VAL A 68 5.79 6.03 7.31
C VAL A 68 4.27 6.04 7.17
N ILE A 69 3.79 6.32 5.95
CA ILE A 69 2.35 6.34 5.64
C ILE A 69 2.05 5.17 4.69
N LYS A 70 1.25 4.20 5.17
CA LYS A 70 0.86 3.02 4.40
C LYS A 70 -0.57 3.16 3.88
N ILE A 71 -0.70 3.22 2.55
CA ILE A 71 -1.99 3.32 1.89
C ILE A 71 -2.26 2.09 1.04
N TRP A 72 -3.38 1.44 1.31
CA TRP A 72 -3.96 0.43 0.45
C TRP A 72 -5.14 0.97 -0.33
N PHE A 73 -5.13 0.80 -1.64
CA PHE A 73 -6.22 1.22 -2.50
C PHE A 73 -7.18 0.06 -2.74
N SER A 74 -8.36 0.16 -2.14
CA SER A 74 -9.43 -0.82 -2.27
C SER A 74 -10.25 -0.55 -3.53
N ILE A 75 -10.49 -1.60 -4.30
CA ILE A 75 -11.34 -1.60 -5.49
C ILE A 75 -12.23 -2.84 -5.41
N THR A 76 -13.47 -2.74 -5.88
CA THR A 76 -14.32 -3.93 -5.98
C THR A 76 -13.89 -4.81 -7.16
N LYS A 77 -14.18 -6.11 -7.08
CA LYS A 77 -13.85 -7.09 -8.14
C LYS A 77 -14.44 -6.68 -9.49
N ASP A 78 -15.68 -6.18 -9.48
CA ASP A 78 -16.40 -5.75 -10.68
C ASP A 78 -15.81 -4.49 -11.30
N GLU A 79 -15.46 -3.49 -10.47
CA GLU A 79 -14.82 -2.26 -10.96
C GLU A 79 -13.40 -2.55 -11.45
N GLN A 80 -12.70 -3.53 -10.88
CA GLN A 80 -11.43 -4.00 -11.40
C GLN A 80 -11.59 -4.63 -12.80
N LEU A 81 -12.56 -5.52 -12.98
CA LEU A 81 -12.88 -6.16 -14.26
C LEU A 81 -13.22 -5.12 -15.33
N LYS A 82 -14.13 -4.20 -15.02
CA LYS A 82 -14.51 -3.09 -15.91
C LYS A 82 -13.30 -2.26 -16.33
N ARG A 83 -12.36 -2.01 -15.41
CA ARG A 83 -11.11 -1.31 -15.74
C ARG A 83 -10.22 -2.13 -16.66
N PHE A 84 -10.13 -3.45 -16.48
CA PHE A 84 -9.39 -4.30 -17.40
C PHE A 84 -9.98 -4.28 -18.81
N GLU A 85 -11.29 -4.45 -18.94
CA GLU A 85 -11.98 -4.37 -20.23
C GLU A 85 -11.77 -3.01 -20.90
N SER A 86 -11.90 -1.91 -20.16
CA SER A 86 -11.65 -0.57 -20.68
C SER A 86 -10.20 -0.34 -21.15
N ARG A 87 -9.23 -1.05 -20.57
CA ARG A 87 -7.82 -0.97 -20.98
C ARG A 87 -7.55 -1.83 -22.22
N MET A 88 -8.32 -2.90 -22.44
CA MET A 88 -8.18 -3.73 -23.64
C MET A 88 -8.63 -2.99 -24.90
N THR A 89 -9.64 -2.13 -24.77
CA THR A 89 -10.22 -1.36 -25.88
C THR A 89 -9.53 -0.01 -26.11
N ASP A 90 -8.75 0.50 -25.14
CA ASP A 90 -8.05 1.79 -25.22
C ASP A 90 -6.57 1.62 -25.60
N ASN A 91 -6.22 2.04 -26.82
CA ASN A 91 -4.86 1.96 -27.36
C ASN A 91 -3.80 2.70 -26.51
N LEU A 92 -4.18 3.75 -25.78
CA LEU A 92 -3.24 4.51 -24.94
C LEU A 92 -2.99 3.84 -23.58
N LYS A 93 -3.86 2.91 -23.18
CA LYS A 93 -3.80 2.24 -21.86
C LYS A 93 -3.44 0.77 -21.93
N LYS A 94 -3.38 0.19 -23.14
CA LYS A 94 -3.10 -1.23 -23.39
C LYS A 94 -1.78 -1.72 -22.77
N TRP A 95 -0.75 -0.87 -22.75
CA TRP A 95 0.55 -1.19 -22.14
C TRP A 95 0.47 -1.44 -20.62
N LYS A 96 -0.62 -1.03 -19.95
CA LYS A 96 -0.86 -1.27 -18.52
C LYS A 96 -1.47 -2.64 -18.22
N LEU A 97 -1.62 -3.49 -19.23
CA LEU A 97 -2.14 -4.85 -19.08
C LEU A 97 -0.98 -5.83 -19.11
N SER A 98 -0.80 -6.56 -18.01
CA SER A 98 0.06 -7.73 -17.95
C SER A 98 -0.77 -9.01 -18.04
N PRO A 99 -0.27 -10.10 -18.66
CA PRO A 99 -0.91 -11.42 -18.60
C PRO A 99 -1.17 -11.87 -17.15
N VAL A 100 -0.30 -11.45 -16.23
CA VAL A 100 -0.41 -11.81 -14.82
C VAL A 100 -1.57 -11.07 -14.14
N ASP A 101 -1.95 -9.88 -14.61
CA ASP A 101 -3.10 -9.15 -14.08
C ASP A 101 -4.42 -9.89 -14.37
N ILE A 102 -4.51 -10.56 -15.51
CA ILE A 102 -5.68 -11.35 -15.93
C ILE A 102 -5.82 -12.58 -15.03
N GLU A 103 -4.72 -13.30 -14.78
CA GLU A 103 -4.70 -14.40 -13.80
C GLU A 103 -4.95 -13.89 -12.38
N GLY A 104 -4.54 -12.65 -12.10
CA GLY A 104 -4.86 -11.90 -10.89
C GLY A 104 -6.36 -11.89 -10.56
N GLN A 105 -7.20 -11.66 -11.58
CA GLN A 105 -8.65 -11.64 -11.45
C GLN A 105 -9.23 -13.02 -11.05
N LYS A 106 -8.68 -14.11 -11.61
CA LYS A 106 -9.12 -15.48 -11.30
C LYS A 106 -8.78 -15.88 -9.87
N MET A 107 -7.62 -15.44 -9.39
CA MET A 107 -7.11 -15.75 -8.05
C MET A 107 -7.51 -14.71 -6.99
N TRP A 108 -8.57 -13.93 -7.23
CA TRP A 108 -9.02 -12.83 -6.37
C TRP A 108 -9.13 -13.22 -4.89
N ASP A 109 -9.71 -14.38 -4.59
CA ASP A 109 -9.93 -14.84 -3.21
C ASP A 109 -8.61 -15.20 -2.51
N ILE A 110 -7.67 -15.76 -3.25
CA ILE A 110 -6.32 -16.08 -2.76
C ILE A 110 -5.57 -14.78 -2.45
N TYR A 111 -5.59 -13.80 -3.35
CA TYR A 111 -5.00 -12.49 -3.09
C TYR A 111 -5.63 -11.79 -1.89
N THR A 112 -6.95 -11.88 -1.77
CA THR A 112 -7.70 -11.31 -0.63
C THR A 112 -7.22 -11.91 0.68
N LYS A 113 -7.09 -13.25 0.75
CA LYS A 113 -6.57 -13.96 1.92
C LYS A 113 -5.13 -13.56 2.28
N TYR A 114 -4.24 -13.43 1.30
CA TYR A 114 -2.85 -13.00 1.56
C TYR A 114 -2.75 -11.53 1.97
N LYS A 115 -3.56 -10.66 1.36
CA LYS A 115 -3.70 -9.25 1.75
C LYS A 115 -4.12 -9.13 3.22
N GLU A 116 -5.12 -9.90 3.64
CA GLU A 116 -5.59 -9.90 5.04
C GLU A 116 -4.53 -10.42 6.01
N GLN A 117 -3.81 -11.49 5.66
CA GLN A 117 -2.69 -11.97 6.45
C GLN A 117 -1.58 -10.92 6.58
N MET A 118 -1.29 -10.19 5.49
CA MET A 118 -0.33 -9.10 5.50
C MET A 118 -0.79 -7.98 6.42
N PHE A 119 -2.04 -7.50 6.31
CA PHE A 119 -2.56 -6.44 7.18
C PHE A 119 -2.56 -6.86 8.65
N ASN A 120 -3.04 -8.06 8.97
CA ASN A 120 -3.06 -8.55 10.34
C ASN A 120 -1.68 -8.53 11.01
N LYS A 121 -0.64 -8.90 10.25
CA LYS A 121 0.73 -9.01 10.76
C LYS A 121 1.52 -7.71 10.72
N THR A 122 1.21 -6.81 9.79
CA THR A 122 1.98 -5.57 9.55
C THR A 122 1.24 -4.30 9.96
N HIS A 123 -0.01 -4.39 10.42
CA HIS A 123 -0.69 -3.26 11.03
C HIS A 123 -0.22 -3.05 12.47
N THR A 124 0.44 -1.92 12.72
CA THR A 124 0.93 -1.51 14.03
C THR A 124 0.37 -0.13 14.43
N SER A 125 0.52 0.25 15.70
CA SER A 125 0.06 1.54 16.21
C SER A 125 0.85 2.72 15.63
N PHE A 126 2.17 2.54 15.47
CA PHE A 126 3.11 3.53 14.95
C PHE A 126 3.12 3.64 13.42
N CYS A 127 2.77 2.54 12.72
CA CYS A 127 2.67 2.51 11.26
C CYS A 127 1.36 1.82 10.84
N PRO A 128 0.22 2.52 10.94
CA PRO A 128 -1.08 1.94 10.61
C PRO A 128 -1.27 1.81 9.10
N TRP A 129 -2.04 0.80 8.70
CA TRP A 129 -2.60 0.70 7.36
C TRP A 129 -3.85 1.57 7.22
N THR A 130 -3.86 2.42 6.20
CA THR A 130 -5.03 3.19 5.77
C THR A 130 -5.56 2.60 4.46
N ILE A 131 -6.85 2.28 4.42
CA ILE A 131 -7.56 1.78 3.25
C ILE A 131 -8.29 2.95 2.60
N ILE A 132 -8.09 3.14 1.29
CA ILE A 132 -8.76 4.18 0.51
C ILE A 132 -9.64 3.53 -0.55
N GLN A 133 -10.93 3.82 -0.55
CA GLN A 133 -11.86 3.34 -1.57
C GLN A 133 -11.58 4.04 -2.90
N THR A 134 -11.37 3.25 -3.96
CA THR A 134 -10.90 3.75 -5.27
C THR A 134 -11.83 3.51 -6.43
N ASN A 135 -13.09 3.16 -6.17
CA ASN A 135 -14.08 3.02 -7.24
C ASN A 135 -14.22 4.32 -8.05
N ASP A 136 -14.22 5.47 -7.37
CA ASP A 136 -13.97 6.77 -8.02
C ASP A 136 -12.50 7.23 -7.83
N LYS A 137 -11.76 7.26 -8.95
CA LYS A 137 -10.34 7.65 -8.95
C LYS A 137 -10.13 9.12 -8.59
N LYS A 138 -11.05 10.02 -8.95
CA LYS A 138 -10.87 11.45 -8.68
C LYS A 138 -10.95 11.71 -7.19
N THR A 139 -12.00 11.20 -6.56
CA THR A 139 -12.19 11.32 -5.11
C THR A 139 -11.09 10.60 -4.34
N ALA A 140 -10.72 9.38 -4.73
CA ALA A 140 -9.63 8.66 -4.07
C ALA A 140 -8.30 9.40 -4.07
N ARG A 141 -7.92 10.06 -5.17
CA ARG A 141 -6.69 10.87 -5.24
C ARG A 141 -6.74 12.05 -4.29
N LEU A 142 -7.86 12.79 -4.29
CA LEU A 142 -8.06 13.94 -3.42
C LEU A 142 -8.00 13.52 -1.94
N GLU A 143 -8.67 12.43 -1.59
CA GLU A 143 -8.69 11.88 -0.24
C GLU A 143 -7.33 11.32 0.19
N SER A 144 -6.55 10.74 -0.73
CA SER A 144 -5.18 10.31 -0.44
C SER A 144 -4.28 11.48 -0.08
N ILE A 145 -4.37 12.58 -0.84
CA ILE A 145 -3.59 13.79 -0.59
C ILE A 145 -4.04 14.41 0.74
N ARG A 146 -5.35 14.52 0.98
CA ARG A 146 -5.90 14.98 2.27
C ARG A 146 -5.41 14.12 3.43
N HIS A 147 -5.39 12.80 3.28
CA HIS A 147 -4.91 11.89 4.31
C HIS A 147 -3.45 12.18 4.64
N VAL A 148 -2.56 12.26 3.65
CA VAL A 148 -1.15 12.56 3.86
C VAL A 148 -0.98 13.92 4.54
N LEU A 149 -1.62 14.97 4.03
CA LEU A 149 -1.55 16.32 4.61
C LEU A 149 -2.11 16.38 6.04
N SER A 150 -3.10 15.54 6.37
CA SER A 150 -3.66 15.48 7.72
C SER A 150 -2.64 14.98 8.76
N GLN A 151 -1.67 14.15 8.36
CA GLN A 151 -0.70 13.53 9.27
C GLN A 151 0.41 14.50 9.73
N PHE A 152 0.68 15.56 8.99
CA PHE A 152 1.75 16.51 9.31
C PHE A 152 1.18 17.82 9.85
N ASP A 153 1.83 18.40 10.85
CA ASP A 153 1.60 19.79 11.21
C ASP A 153 2.57 20.67 10.43
N TYR A 154 2.06 21.67 9.71
CA TYR A 154 2.85 22.53 8.85
C TYR A 154 2.33 23.97 8.93
N ASP A 155 3.26 24.92 8.81
CA ASP A 155 2.95 26.35 8.86
C ASP A 155 1.89 26.67 7.79
N ASP A 156 0.73 27.19 8.21
CA ASP A 156 -0.50 27.48 7.43
C ASP A 156 -1.61 26.42 7.35
N LYS A 157 -1.45 25.23 7.93
CA LYS A 157 -2.51 24.19 7.95
C LYS A 157 -3.85 24.69 8.51
N ILE A 158 -3.81 25.55 9.54
CA ILE A 158 -4.98 26.06 10.28
C ILE A 158 -5.80 27.08 9.46
N LYS A 159 -5.15 27.80 8.52
CA LYS A 159 -5.82 28.82 7.68
C LYS A 159 -6.72 28.17 6.63
N THR A 160 -6.39 26.94 6.21
CA THR A 160 -7.21 26.16 5.29
C THR A 160 -8.26 25.35 6.03
N LYS A 161 -9.51 25.82 6.03
CA LYS A 161 -10.66 25.06 6.58
C LYS A 161 -10.75 23.67 5.90
N ARG A 162 -10.83 22.60 6.71
CA ARG A 162 -11.08 21.18 6.37
C ARG A 162 -10.00 20.46 5.53
N ILE A 163 -8.96 19.96 6.21
CA ILE A 163 -8.22 18.75 5.79
C ILE A 163 -8.78 17.55 6.59
N ALA A 164 -10.10 17.45 6.65
CA ALA A 164 -10.76 16.27 7.17
C ALA A 164 -10.99 15.32 6.00
N THR A 165 -10.55 14.08 6.14
CA THR A 165 -10.83 13.02 5.17
C THR A 165 -12.25 12.51 5.34
N ASP A 166 -12.87 12.07 4.26
CA ASP A 166 -14.18 11.40 4.32
C ASP A 166 -14.01 10.00 4.96
N PRO A 167 -14.66 9.72 6.11
CA PRO A 167 -14.52 8.43 6.79
C PRO A 167 -15.10 7.25 6.01
N ASN A 168 -15.96 7.48 5.00
CA ASN A 168 -16.47 6.42 4.13
C ASN A 168 -15.46 6.03 3.03
N ILE A 169 -14.49 6.90 2.77
CA ILE A 169 -13.51 6.72 1.70
C ILE A 169 -12.15 6.35 2.27
N VAL A 170 -11.73 7.02 3.36
CA VAL A 170 -10.47 6.80 4.05
C VAL A 170 -10.75 6.08 5.37
N ILE A 171 -10.44 4.80 5.40
CA ILE A 171 -10.76 3.89 6.51
C ILE A 171 -9.45 3.41 7.12
N ARG A 172 -9.25 3.61 8.41
CA ARG A 172 -8.14 2.96 9.12
C ARG A 172 -8.45 1.48 9.26
N TYR A 173 -7.51 0.62 8.86
CA TYR A 173 -7.68 -0.81 9.06
C TYR A 173 -7.78 -1.13 10.56
N ASN A 174 -8.75 -1.97 10.93
CA ASN A 174 -8.88 -2.53 12.27
C ASN A 174 -9.07 -4.05 12.14
N ARG A 175 -8.40 -4.82 13.00
CA ARG A 175 -8.46 -6.29 13.01
C ARG A 175 -9.87 -6.81 13.27
N SER A 176 -10.72 -6.05 13.96
CA SER A 176 -12.12 -6.43 14.25
C SER A 176 -13.05 -6.38 13.03
N ILE A 177 -12.64 -5.76 11.92
CA ILE A 177 -13.48 -5.58 10.72
C ILE A 177 -13.54 -6.86 9.87
N LEU A 178 -12.70 -7.87 10.14
CA LEU A 178 -12.60 -9.09 9.33
C LEU A 178 -13.11 -10.35 10.04
N ALA A 179 -13.95 -10.21 11.07
CA ALA A 179 -14.46 -11.35 11.83
C ALA A 179 -15.69 -12.05 11.22
N ASP A 180 -16.19 -11.58 10.06
CA ASP A 180 -17.37 -12.11 9.37
C ASP A 180 -17.04 -12.62 7.96
#